data_AF-A0A934C184-F1
#
_entry.id   AF-A0A934C184-F1
#
_cell.length_a   1.000
_cell.length_b   1.000
_cell.length_c   1.000
_cell.angle_alpha   90.00
_cell.angle_beta   90.00
_cell.angle_gamma   90.00
#
_symmetry.space_group_name_H-M   'P 1'
#
loop_
_entity.id
_entity.type
_entity.pdbx_description
1 polymer ?
#
loop_
_entity_poly.entity_id
_entity_poly.type
_entity_poly.pdbx_seq_one_letter_code
_entity_poly.pdbx_strand_id
1 'polypeptide(L)'
;MPPRPRVFSARWVVVLVLVMAGARVAHLRASDLVWSRPGEVRELVTEAARFRPFAERVAADVERALAATPAPTGETLARLRALQVHLGLYLGSDARALAAATWIRETVTPPAERSFSGLLTEAIVVARAATAVGSSSAEHQAALGAALAPRLEVLPPTAEIRAVLMRQRDRFRELSRESLLAEADRLGARLDRADHWTLADVDEVARVGHRLATILPVRAVLLAEFDAALVRRGHPGEETRRPTTPAPLPSSPR
;
A
#
# COMPACT_ATOMS: atom_id res chain seq x y z
N MET A 1 39.60 -50.89 -5.07
CA MET A 1 39.37 -49.78 -6.03
C MET A 1 38.03 -49.14 -5.71
N PRO A 2 37.99 -47.95 -5.07
CA PRO A 2 36.75 -47.22 -4.84
C PRO A 2 36.40 -46.30 -6.04
N PRO A 3 35.12 -46.18 -6.44
CA PRO A 3 34.70 -45.24 -7.47
C PRO A 3 34.70 -43.79 -6.94
N ARG A 4 35.17 -42.88 -7.80
CA ARG A 4 35.35 -41.44 -7.54
C ARG A 4 34.01 -40.68 -7.37
N PRO A 5 33.98 -39.62 -6.55
CA PRO A 5 32.80 -38.74 -6.42
C PRO A 5 32.61 -37.85 -7.65
N ARG A 6 31.35 -37.72 -8.10
CA ARG A 6 30.96 -36.75 -9.14
C ARG A 6 30.77 -35.38 -8.51
N VAL A 7 31.64 -34.46 -8.90
CA VAL A 7 31.59 -33.03 -8.60
C VAL A 7 30.62 -32.39 -9.60
N PHE A 8 29.48 -31.86 -9.12
CA PHE A 8 28.64 -30.97 -9.93
C PHE A 8 29.06 -29.53 -9.68
N SER A 9 29.82 -29.00 -10.63
CA SER A 9 30.15 -27.60 -10.79
C SER A 9 29.00 -26.87 -11.47
N ALA A 10 28.44 -25.85 -10.81
CA ALA A 10 27.70 -24.78 -11.48
C ALA A 10 28.05 -23.45 -10.80
N ARG A 11 29.06 -22.80 -11.39
CA ARG A 11 29.48 -21.44 -11.11
C ARG A 11 28.33 -20.49 -11.48
N TRP A 12 27.70 -19.86 -10.50
CA TRP A 12 27.06 -18.56 -10.72
C TRP A 12 28.09 -17.50 -10.33
N VAL A 13 28.82 -17.01 -11.32
CA VAL A 13 29.65 -15.82 -11.17
C VAL A 13 28.69 -14.63 -11.15
N VAL A 14 28.40 -14.12 -9.96
CA VAL A 14 27.91 -12.75 -9.80
C VAL A 14 29.09 -11.86 -10.17
N VAL A 15 29.05 -11.28 -11.36
CA VAL A 15 29.96 -10.20 -11.75
C VAL A 15 29.52 -8.95 -10.99
N LEU A 16 30.00 -8.81 -9.76
CA LEU A 16 30.00 -7.57 -9.01
C LEU A 16 31.22 -6.77 -9.46
N VAL A 17 31.05 -5.88 -10.44
CA VAL A 17 32.09 -4.89 -10.76
C VAL A 17 32.10 -3.84 -9.65
N LEU A 18 32.95 -4.07 -8.65
CA LEU A 18 33.34 -3.07 -7.67
C LEU A 18 34.57 -2.32 -8.22
N VAL A 19 34.37 -1.18 -8.87
CA VAL A 19 35.47 -0.25 -9.16
C VAL A 19 35.70 0.58 -7.90
N MET A 20 36.69 0.16 -7.11
CA MET A 20 37.32 0.97 -6.07
C MET A 20 38.28 1.96 -6.73
N ALA A 21 37.76 3.12 -7.14
CA ALA A 21 38.55 4.29 -7.49
C ALA A 21 37.81 5.52 -6.98
N GLY A 22 38.37 6.18 -5.96
CA GLY A 22 37.94 7.45 -5.35
C GLY A 22 36.57 7.96 -5.78
N ALA A 23 35.50 7.42 -5.18
CA ALA A 23 34.14 7.81 -5.52
C ALA A 23 33.88 9.25 -5.05
N ARG A 24 34.00 10.21 -5.97
CA ARG A 24 33.09 11.35 -5.98
C ARG A 24 31.70 10.76 -5.77
N VAL A 25 31.03 11.15 -4.69
CA VAL A 25 29.65 10.72 -4.40
C VAL A 25 28.79 11.17 -5.57
N ALA A 26 28.60 10.30 -6.56
CA ALA A 26 27.72 10.56 -7.67
C ALA A 26 26.32 10.70 -7.08
N HIS A 27 25.72 11.87 -7.27
CA HIS A 27 24.39 12.18 -6.80
C HIS A 27 23.40 11.18 -7.41
N LEU A 28 22.97 10.18 -6.64
CA LEU A 28 21.91 9.27 -7.05
C LEU A 28 20.62 10.08 -7.15
N ARG A 29 20.20 10.39 -8.37
CA ARG A 29 18.84 10.84 -8.64
C ARG A 29 17.94 9.62 -8.61
N ALA A 30 16.67 9.78 -8.26
CA ALA A 30 15.75 8.64 -8.29
C ALA A 30 15.52 8.08 -9.71
N SER A 31 15.82 8.86 -10.76
CA SER A 31 15.92 8.37 -12.14
C SER A 31 17.02 7.34 -12.34
N ASP A 32 17.99 7.27 -11.42
CA ASP A 32 19.14 6.39 -11.48
C ASP A 32 18.88 5.08 -10.73
N LEU A 33 17.72 4.95 -10.07
CA LEU A 33 17.26 3.69 -9.52
C LEU A 33 16.74 2.82 -10.66
N VAL A 34 17.60 1.86 -11.02
CA VAL A 34 17.39 0.97 -12.14
C VAL A 34 17.50 -0.45 -11.61
N TRP A 35 16.47 -1.26 -11.82
CA TRP A 35 16.46 -2.65 -11.38
C TRP A 35 16.54 -3.59 -12.56
N SER A 36 17.42 -4.59 -12.45
CA SER A 36 17.43 -5.74 -13.36
C SER A 36 16.17 -6.58 -13.16
N ARG A 37 15.63 -7.09 -14.26
CA ARG A 37 14.46 -7.96 -14.27
C ARG A 37 14.72 -9.24 -13.44
N PRO A 38 13.97 -9.48 -12.34
CA PRO A 38 14.14 -10.68 -11.51
C PRO A 38 13.41 -11.92 -12.07
N GLY A 39 12.70 -11.80 -13.19
CA GLY A 39 11.94 -12.88 -13.83
C GLY A 39 10.62 -12.40 -14.43
N GLU A 40 9.66 -13.31 -14.58
CA GLU A 40 8.28 -12.99 -14.94
C GLU A 40 7.56 -12.29 -13.77
N VAL A 41 6.85 -11.19 -14.05
CA VAL A 41 6.18 -10.39 -13.02
C VAL A 41 5.12 -11.21 -12.27
N ARG A 42 4.33 -12.03 -12.98
CA ARG A 42 3.29 -12.85 -12.37
C ARG A 42 3.87 -13.84 -11.36
N GLU A 43 4.91 -14.57 -11.73
CA GLU A 43 5.62 -15.49 -10.82
C GLU A 43 6.22 -14.70 -9.64
N LEU A 44 6.86 -13.57 -9.92
CA LEU A 44 7.47 -12.73 -8.90
C LEU A 44 6.48 -12.30 -7.81
N VAL A 45 5.27 -11.87 -8.16
CA VAL A 45 4.31 -11.34 -7.17
C VAL A 45 3.44 -12.41 -6.51
N THR A 46 3.39 -13.63 -7.06
CA THR A 46 2.59 -14.73 -6.53
C THR A 46 3.39 -15.71 -5.70
N GLU A 47 4.69 -15.84 -5.96
CA GLU A 47 5.60 -16.71 -5.21
C GLU A 47 6.31 -15.93 -4.10
N ALA A 48 5.91 -16.16 -2.84
CA ALA A 48 6.50 -15.46 -1.69
C ALA A 48 8.02 -15.62 -1.60
N ALA A 49 8.55 -16.79 -1.97
CA ALA A 49 9.99 -17.08 -1.98
C ALA A 49 10.78 -16.22 -3.00
N ARG A 50 10.12 -15.76 -4.07
CA ARG A 50 10.71 -14.84 -5.05
C ARG A 50 10.45 -13.38 -4.72
N PHE A 51 9.22 -13.08 -4.28
CA PHE A 51 8.82 -11.71 -3.98
C PHE A 51 9.61 -11.12 -2.81
N ARG A 52 9.86 -11.90 -1.75
CA ARG A 52 10.56 -11.40 -0.56
C ARG A 52 11.97 -10.86 -0.86
N PRO A 53 12.88 -11.61 -1.52
CA PRO A 53 14.20 -11.08 -1.89
C PRO A 53 14.13 -9.83 -2.78
N PHE A 54 13.13 -9.76 -3.67
CA PHE A 54 12.90 -8.55 -4.47
C PHE A 54 12.49 -7.37 -3.59
N ALA A 55 11.48 -7.55 -2.73
CA ALA A 55 10.99 -6.52 -1.82
C ALA A 55 12.09 -6.01 -0.86
N GLU A 56 12.95 -6.90 -0.35
CA GLU A 56 14.10 -6.55 0.50
C GLU A 56 15.12 -5.67 -0.25
N ARG A 57 15.48 -6.06 -1.49
CA ARG A 57 16.38 -5.24 -2.32
C ARG A 57 15.80 -3.87 -2.60
N VAL A 58 14.54 -3.82 -3.06
CA VAL A 58 13.86 -2.55 -3.33
C VAL A 58 13.77 -1.69 -2.08
N ALA A 59 13.46 -2.28 -0.92
CA ALA A 59 13.40 -1.55 0.35
C ALA A 59 14.77 -0.94 0.70
N ALA A 60 15.85 -1.70 0.56
CA ALA A 60 17.20 -1.19 0.77
C ALA A 60 17.55 -0.05 -0.21
N ASP A 61 17.11 -0.14 -1.46
CA ASP A 61 17.37 0.88 -2.49
C ASP A 61 16.56 2.16 -2.22
N VAL A 62 15.30 2.03 -1.78
CA VAL A 62 14.46 3.14 -1.34
C VAL A 62 15.08 3.87 -0.16
N GLU A 63 15.57 3.16 0.85
CA GLU A 63 16.24 3.78 2.00
C GLU A 63 17.51 4.53 1.57
N ARG A 64 18.33 3.96 0.66
CA ARG A 64 19.50 4.65 0.12
C ARG A 64 19.12 5.91 -0.66
N ALA A 65 18.03 5.86 -1.45
CA ALA A 65 17.54 7.01 -2.20
C ALA A 65 16.99 8.10 -1.28
N LEU A 66 16.28 7.75 -0.21
CA LEU A 66 15.79 8.69 0.80
C LEU A 66 16.91 9.35 1.59
N ALA A 67 18.04 8.66 1.78
CA ALA A 67 19.24 9.18 2.43
C ALA A 67 20.21 9.91 1.48
N ALA A 68 19.92 9.96 0.17
CA ALA A 68 20.80 10.56 -0.82
C ALA A 68 20.95 12.09 -0.63
N THR A 69 22.06 12.64 -1.10
CA THR A 69 22.31 14.09 -1.13
C THR A 69 22.60 14.55 -2.57
N PRO A 70 21.80 15.47 -3.15
CA PRO A 70 20.63 16.10 -2.55
C PRO A 70 19.48 15.11 -2.31
N ALA A 71 18.67 15.39 -1.29
CA ALA A 71 17.50 14.57 -0.97
C ALA A 71 16.46 14.63 -2.09
N PRO A 72 15.72 13.53 -2.35
CA PRO A 72 14.62 13.54 -3.31
C PRO A 72 13.53 14.51 -2.87
N THR A 73 12.85 15.14 -3.83
CA THR A 73 11.78 16.11 -3.59
C THR A 73 10.55 15.81 -4.45
N GLY A 74 9.44 16.51 -4.19
CA GLY A 74 8.24 16.46 -5.03
C GLY A 74 7.64 15.06 -5.17
N GLU A 75 7.24 14.72 -6.40
CA GLU A 75 6.59 13.44 -6.71
C GLU A 75 7.49 12.23 -6.41
N THR A 76 8.78 12.35 -6.67
CA THR A 76 9.76 11.30 -6.38
C THR A 76 9.76 10.94 -4.89
N LEU A 77 9.85 11.94 -4.01
CA LEU A 77 9.82 11.71 -2.57
C LEU A 77 8.50 11.07 -2.13
N ALA A 78 7.37 11.56 -2.65
CA ALA A 78 6.06 10.99 -2.36
C ALA A 78 5.97 9.52 -2.78
N ARG A 79 6.49 9.17 -3.95
CA ARG A 79 6.52 7.79 -4.46
C ARG A 79 7.42 6.88 -3.62
N LEU A 80 8.62 7.33 -3.26
CA LEU A 80 9.52 6.58 -2.37
C LEU A 80 8.87 6.32 -1.00
N ARG A 81 8.15 7.30 -0.44
CA ARG A 81 7.44 7.15 0.83
C ARG A 81 6.24 6.21 0.72
N ALA A 82 5.45 6.29 -0.34
CA ALA A 82 4.37 5.33 -0.59
C ALA A 82 4.91 3.89 -0.71
N LEU A 83 6.00 3.72 -1.45
CA LEU A 83 6.67 2.43 -1.62
C LEU A 83 7.20 1.89 -0.28
N GLN A 84 7.76 2.75 0.57
CA GLN A 84 8.20 2.40 1.92
C GLN A 84 7.05 1.88 2.80
N VAL A 85 5.82 2.40 2.65
CA VAL A 85 4.63 1.84 3.33
C VAL A 85 4.33 0.43 2.83
N HIS A 86 4.24 0.22 1.52
CA HIS A 86 3.89 -1.08 0.94
C HIS A 86 4.90 -2.16 1.28
N LEU A 87 6.19 -1.86 1.12
CA LEU A 87 7.28 -2.78 1.45
C LEU A 87 7.38 -3.00 2.95
N GLY A 88 7.23 -1.95 3.76
CA GLY A 88 7.26 -2.06 5.21
C GLY A 88 6.16 -2.97 5.75
N LEU A 89 4.94 -2.80 5.26
CA LEU A 89 3.82 -3.68 5.63
C LEU A 89 4.01 -5.11 5.14
N TYR A 90 4.54 -5.33 3.94
CA TYR A 90 4.81 -6.67 3.41
C TYR A 90 5.93 -7.40 4.17
N LEU A 91 7.02 -6.69 4.48
CA LEU A 91 8.21 -7.25 5.15
C LEU A 91 8.08 -7.30 6.67
N GLY A 92 7.00 -6.79 7.27
CA GLY A 92 6.86 -6.67 8.72
C GLY A 92 7.76 -5.60 9.36
N SER A 93 8.23 -4.62 8.56
CA SER A 93 8.98 -3.47 9.07
C SER A 93 8.04 -2.35 9.53
N ASP A 94 7.28 -2.63 10.59
CA ASP A 94 6.15 -1.81 11.05
C ASP A 94 6.53 -0.36 11.36
N ALA A 95 7.65 -0.14 12.05
CA ALA A 95 8.13 1.20 12.38
C ALA A 95 8.40 2.05 11.12
N ARG A 96 8.96 1.43 10.06
CA ARG A 96 9.21 2.12 8.79
C ARG A 96 7.91 2.44 8.06
N ALA A 97 6.97 1.50 8.03
CA ALA A 97 5.66 1.70 7.42
C ALA A 97 4.89 2.83 8.11
N LEU A 98 4.91 2.87 9.45
CA LEU A 98 4.29 3.93 10.24
C LEU A 98 4.94 5.29 9.99
N ALA A 99 6.28 5.37 10.05
CA ALA A 99 6.98 6.63 9.79
C ALA A 99 6.65 7.21 8.40
N ALA A 100 6.62 6.36 7.37
CA ALA A 100 6.25 6.77 6.03
C ALA A 100 4.77 7.16 5.92
N ALA A 101 3.86 6.42 6.56
CA ALA A 101 2.43 6.76 6.58
C ALA A 101 2.15 8.09 7.28
N THR A 102 2.85 8.38 8.38
CA THR A 102 2.77 9.68 9.08
C THR A 102 3.24 10.81 8.17
N TRP A 103 4.37 10.64 7.49
CA TRP A 103 4.86 11.64 6.54
C TRP A 103 3.85 11.91 5.40
N ILE A 104 3.22 10.85 4.87
CA ILE A 104 2.18 11.00 3.83
C ILE A 104 0.98 11.77 4.40
N ARG A 105 0.51 11.42 5.59
CA ARG A 105 -0.58 12.14 6.27
C ARG A 105 -0.26 13.64 6.39
N GLU A 106 0.93 13.98 6.85
CA GLU A 106 1.34 15.38 7.06
C GLU A 106 1.43 16.18 5.75
N THR A 107 1.70 15.52 4.63
CA THR A 107 1.86 16.17 3.32
C THR A 107 0.59 16.20 2.46
N VAL A 108 -0.43 15.40 2.77
CA VAL A 108 -1.71 15.43 2.07
C VAL A 108 -2.45 16.73 2.36
N THR A 109 -2.80 17.49 1.32
CA THR A 109 -3.48 18.79 1.45
C THR A 109 -4.97 18.67 1.78
N PRO A 110 -5.79 17.86 1.09
CA PRO A 110 -7.22 17.80 1.37
C PRO A 110 -7.48 17.27 2.79
N PRO A 111 -8.18 18.01 3.67
CA PRO A 111 -8.35 17.64 5.07
C PRO A 111 -9.00 16.26 5.26
N ALA A 112 -9.96 15.91 4.41
CA ALA A 112 -10.63 14.61 4.44
C ALA A 112 -9.67 13.45 4.12
N GLU A 113 -8.87 13.59 3.07
CA GLU A 113 -7.85 12.59 2.70
C GLU A 113 -6.74 12.50 3.75
N ARG A 114 -6.32 13.65 4.32
CA ARG A 114 -5.36 13.69 5.43
C ARG A 114 -5.85 12.89 6.63
N SER A 115 -7.10 13.13 7.05
CA SER A 115 -7.70 12.45 8.20
C SER A 115 -7.75 10.93 8.02
N PHE A 116 -7.90 10.47 6.78
CA PHE A 116 -7.94 9.05 6.44
C PHE A 116 -6.55 8.42 6.24
N SER A 117 -5.58 9.20 5.74
CA SER A 117 -4.25 8.71 5.38
C SER A 117 -3.56 8.01 6.55
N GLY A 118 -3.03 6.81 6.32
CA GLY A 118 -2.30 6.03 7.33
C GLY A 118 -3.15 5.24 8.33
N LEU A 119 -4.47 5.45 8.41
CA LEU A 119 -5.33 4.72 9.37
C LEU A 119 -5.28 3.20 9.16
N LEU A 120 -5.30 2.75 7.90
CA LEU A 120 -5.20 1.32 7.59
C LEU A 120 -3.81 0.76 7.94
N THR A 121 -2.73 1.52 7.68
CA THR A 121 -1.37 1.12 8.05
C THR A 121 -1.28 0.91 9.55
N GLU A 122 -1.77 1.86 10.36
CA GLU A 122 -1.79 1.74 11.81
C GLU A 122 -2.62 0.53 12.27
N ALA A 123 -3.81 0.32 11.70
CA ALA A 123 -4.66 -0.81 12.07
C ALA A 123 -4.00 -2.16 11.76
N ILE A 124 -3.34 -2.30 10.60
CA ILE A 124 -2.59 -3.51 10.24
C ILE A 124 -1.43 -3.76 11.20
N VAL A 125 -0.67 -2.72 11.55
CA VAL A 125 0.44 -2.83 12.51
C VAL A 125 -0.06 -3.23 13.90
N VAL A 126 -1.14 -2.61 14.39
CA VAL A 126 -1.74 -2.98 15.68
C VAL A 126 -2.23 -4.42 15.67
N ALA A 127 -2.92 -4.84 14.60
CA ALA A 127 -3.40 -6.21 14.45
C ALA A 127 -2.24 -7.21 14.45
N ARG A 128 -1.16 -6.91 13.72
CA ARG A 128 0.04 -7.74 13.69
C ARG A 128 0.75 -7.81 15.04
N ALA A 129 0.83 -6.71 15.78
CA ALA A 129 1.43 -6.71 17.11
C ALA A 129 0.60 -7.55 18.10
N ALA A 130 -0.73 -7.60 17.93
CA ALA A 130 -1.63 -8.39 18.76
C ALA A 130 -1.61 -9.90 18.43
N THR A 131 -1.14 -10.29 17.24
CA THR A 131 -1.25 -11.67 16.74
C THR A 131 0.07 -12.20 16.22
N ALA A 132 0.51 -13.39 16.64
CA ALA A 132 1.73 -14.02 16.11
C ALA A 132 1.52 -14.77 14.77
N VAL A 133 0.39 -14.53 14.10
CA VAL A 133 -0.09 -15.30 12.93
C VAL A 133 -0.20 -14.43 11.68
N GLY A 134 -0.15 -15.07 10.51
CA GLY A 134 -0.22 -14.39 9.21
C GLY A 134 -1.60 -13.77 8.92
N SER A 135 -1.65 -12.86 7.95
CA SER A 135 -2.83 -12.05 7.65
C SER A 135 -4.07 -12.81 7.16
N SER A 136 -3.93 -14.07 6.75
CA SER A 136 -5.05 -14.94 6.37
C SER A 136 -5.73 -15.63 7.55
N SER A 137 -5.19 -15.53 8.77
CA SER A 137 -5.77 -16.15 9.96
C SER A 137 -7.01 -15.39 10.44
N ALA A 138 -7.99 -16.13 10.98
CA ALA A 138 -9.18 -15.54 11.57
C ALA A 138 -8.85 -14.63 12.76
N GLU A 139 -7.81 -14.98 13.54
CA GLU A 139 -7.33 -14.18 14.67
C GLU A 139 -6.80 -12.81 14.21
N HIS A 140 -5.94 -12.78 13.17
CA HIS A 140 -5.45 -11.52 12.60
C HIS A 140 -6.58 -10.68 12.00
N GLN A 141 -7.53 -11.32 11.31
CA GLN A 141 -8.71 -10.66 10.76
C GLN A 141 -9.57 -10.00 11.84
N ALA A 142 -9.82 -10.71 12.95
CA ALA A 142 -10.54 -10.17 14.09
C ALA A 142 -9.78 -9.00 14.75
N ALA A 143 -8.47 -9.16 14.96
CA ALA A 143 -7.61 -8.11 15.50
C ALA A 143 -7.58 -6.85 14.62
N LEU A 144 -7.59 -7.03 13.28
CA LEU A 144 -7.66 -5.92 12.34
C LEU A 144 -9.01 -5.18 12.42
N GLY A 145 -10.12 -5.91 12.49
CA GLY A 145 -11.44 -5.28 12.68
C GLY A 145 -11.47 -4.46 13.97
N ALA A 146 -11.04 -5.05 15.08
CA ALA A 146 -10.95 -4.39 16.38
C ALA A 146 -10.02 -3.16 16.38
N ALA A 147 -8.94 -3.18 15.59
CA ALA A 147 -8.04 -2.04 15.47
C ALA A 147 -8.57 -0.95 14.52
N LEU A 148 -9.27 -1.32 13.45
CA LEU A 148 -9.73 -0.39 12.42
C LEU A 148 -11.04 0.32 12.83
N ALA A 149 -11.98 -0.38 13.45
CA ALA A 149 -13.29 0.14 13.85
C ALA A 149 -13.20 1.48 14.63
N PRO A 150 -12.46 1.59 15.75
CA PRO A 150 -12.38 2.85 16.51
C PRO A 150 -11.69 3.98 15.73
N ARG A 151 -10.75 3.65 14.84
CA ARG A 151 -10.08 4.64 13.97
C ARG A 151 -11.05 5.23 12.94
N LEU A 152 -11.92 4.40 12.39
CA LEU A 152 -12.98 4.87 11.50
C LEU A 152 -14.08 5.61 12.24
N GLU A 153 -14.28 5.38 13.54
CA GLU A 153 -15.29 6.05 14.35
C GLU A 153 -14.93 7.53 14.59
N VAL A 154 -13.67 7.83 14.90
CA VAL A 154 -13.21 9.19 15.21
C VAL A 154 -13.13 10.14 14.00
N LEU A 155 -13.29 9.64 12.78
CA LEU A 155 -13.29 10.49 11.58
C LEU A 155 -14.47 11.48 11.59
N PRO A 156 -14.27 12.75 11.18
CA PRO A 156 -15.34 13.74 11.15
C PRO A 156 -16.58 13.25 10.36
N PRO A 157 -17.81 13.51 10.81
CA PRO A 157 -19.03 13.07 10.12
C PRO A 157 -19.40 14.00 8.94
N THR A 158 -18.43 14.37 8.11
CA THR A 158 -18.65 15.26 6.95
C THR A 158 -18.94 14.49 5.66
N ALA A 159 -19.53 15.18 4.67
CA ALA A 159 -19.80 14.61 3.36
C ALA A 159 -18.51 14.20 2.63
N GLU A 160 -17.42 14.96 2.80
CA GLU A 160 -16.12 14.69 2.20
C GLU A 160 -15.51 13.41 2.78
N ILE A 161 -15.58 13.21 4.10
CA ILE A 161 -15.13 11.96 4.74
C ILE A 161 -15.96 10.79 4.25
N ARG A 162 -17.28 10.93 4.15
CA ARG A 162 -18.13 9.88 3.58
C ARG A 162 -17.70 9.53 2.16
N ALA A 163 -17.43 10.54 1.33
CA ALA A 163 -16.97 10.33 -0.04
C ALA A 163 -15.62 9.60 -0.08
N VAL A 164 -14.68 9.92 0.82
CA VAL A 164 -13.42 9.17 0.98
C VAL A 164 -13.71 7.71 1.34
N LEU A 165 -14.52 7.45 2.36
CA LEU A 165 -14.88 6.10 2.79
C LEU A 165 -15.54 5.28 1.68
N MET A 166 -16.47 5.88 0.91
CA MET A 166 -17.10 5.23 -0.25
C MET A 166 -16.08 4.87 -1.32
N ARG A 167 -15.19 5.81 -1.70
CA ARG A 167 -14.13 5.54 -2.69
C ARG A 167 -13.22 4.39 -2.25
N GLN A 168 -12.86 4.34 -0.96
CA GLN A 168 -11.97 3.30 -0.43
C GLN A 168 -12.67 1.94 -0.38
N ARG A 169 -13.92 1.90 0.10
CA ARG A 169 -14.78 0.71 0.06
C ARG A 169 -14.91 0.17 -1.37
N ASP A 170 -15.20 1.01 -2.34
CA ASP A 170 -15.40 0.58 -3.73
C ASP A 170 -14.11 0.03 -4.35
N ARG A 171 -12.95 0.67 -4.07
CA ARG A 171 -11.63 0.11 -4.42
C ARG A 171 -11.41 -1.28 -3.82
N PHE A 172 -11.78 -1.50 -2.55
CA PHE A 172 -11.67 -2.82 -1.93
C PHE A 172 -12.66 -3.84 -2.49
N ARG A 173 -13.84 -3.40 -2.97
CA ARG A 173 -14.81 -4.29 -3.61
C ARG A 173 -14.28 -4.83 -4.94
N GLU A 174 -13.64 -3.98 -5.72
CA GLU A 174 -13.04 -4.32 -7.01
C GLU A 174 -11.76 -5.16 -6.89
N LEU A 175 -11.18 -5.21 -5.69
CA LEU A 175 -9.98 -5.98 -5.41
C LEU A 175 -10.29 -7.48 -5.38
N SER A 176 -9.78 -8.23 -6.35
CA SER A 176 -9.89 -9.68 -6.40
C SER A 176 -8.53 -10.28 -6.76
N ARG A 177 -8.37 -11.59 -6.50
CA ARG A 177 -7.17 -12.30 -6.95
C ARG A 177 -7.03 -12.20 -8.47
N GLU A 178 -8.13 -12.39 -9.19
CA GLU A 178 -8.17 -12.31 -10.65
C GLU A 178 -7.78 -10.93 -11.16
N SER A 179 -8.31 -9.84 -10.59
CA SER A 179 -7.97 -8.48 -11.04
C SER A 179 -6.51 -8.13 -10.78
N LEU A 180 -5.94 -8.57 -9.66
CA LEU A 180 -4.51 -8.40 -9.34
C LEU A 180 -3.60 -9.25 -10.23
N LEU A 181 -4.01 -10.47 -10.59
CA LEU A 181 -3.26 -11.31 -11.52
C LEU A 181 -3.29 -10.73 -12.94
N ALA A 182 -4.43 -10.22 -13.38
CA ALA A 182 -4.54 -9.51 -14.65
C ALA A 182 -3.72 -8.20 -14.66
N GLU A 183 -3.63 -7.50 -13.53
CA GLU A 183 -2.72 -6.36 -13.36
C GLU A 183 -1.26 -6.81 -13.50
N ALA A 184 -0.86 -7.89 -12.83
CA ALA A 184 0.49 -8.47 -12.95
C ALA A 184 0.84 -8.87 -14.39
N ASP A 185 -0.10 -9.45 -15.15
CA ASP A 185 0.11 -9.85 -16.54
C ASP A 185 0.31 -8.62 -17.45
N ARG A 186 -0.49 -7.56 -17.26
CA ARG A 186 -0.32 -6.30 -17.99
C ARG A 186 1.03 -5.64 -17.67
N LEU A 187 1.45 -5.68 -16.40
CA LEU A 187 2.77 -5.22 -15.98
C LEU A 187 3.86 -6.06 -16.65
N GLY A 188 3.76 -7.38 -16.64
CA GLY A 188 4.67 -8.29 -17.35
C GLY A 188 4.81 -7.92 -18.83
N ALA A 189 3.70 -7.83 -19.56
CA ALA A 189 3.74 -7.48 -20.99
C ALA A 189 4.35 -6.10 -21.29
N ARG A 190 4.25 -5.16 -20.35
CA ARG A 190 4.87 -3.83 -20.45
C ARG A 190 6.36 -3.88 -20.13
N LEU A 191 6.73 -4.56 -19.06
CA LEU A 191 8.09 -4.61 -18.52
C LEU A 191 9.00 -5.61 -19.24
N ASP A 192 8.45 -6.60 -19.92
CA ASP A 192 9.18 -7.57 -20.72
C ASP A 192 9.88 -6.94 -21.93
N ARG A 193 9.41 -5.76 -22.35
CA ARG A 193 9.97 -4.96 -23.44
C ARG A 193 11.00 -3.94 -22.96
N ALA A 194 11.21 -3.79 -21.65
CA ALA A 194 12.11 -2.81 -21.08
C ALA A 194 13.44 -3.46 -20.70
N ASP A 195 14.56 -2.81 -21.04
CA ASP A 195 15.90 -3.27 -20.62
C ASP A 195 16.09 -3.19 -19.10
N HIS A 196 15.30 -2.33 -18.44
CA HIS A 196 15.35 -2.10 -17.01
C HIS A 196 14.01 -1.61 -16.47
N TRP A 197 13.81 -1.77 -15.16
CA TRP A 197 12.64 -1.24 -14.46
C TRP A 197 12.95 0.09 -13.80
N THR A 198 12.04 1.05 -13.97
CA THR A 198 12.07 2.37 -13.31
C THR A 198 11.48 2.29 -11.90
N LEU A 199 11.61 3.38 -11.13
CA LEU A 199 10.93 3.51 -9.83
C LEU A 199 9.41 3.34 -9.96
N ALA A 200 8.82 3.82 -11.06
CA ALA A 200 7.39 3.67 -11.30
C ALA A 200 6.98 2.21 -11.48
N ASP A 201 7.79 1.46 -12.23
CA ASP A 201 7.56 0.05 -12.50
C ASP A 201 7.66 -0.79 -11.23
N VAL A 202 8.71 -0.55 -10.45
CA VAL A 202 8.93 -1.25 -9.18
C VAL A 202 7.84 -0.92 -8.17
N ASP A 203 7.37 0.32 -8.12
CA ASP A 203 6.26 0.73 -7.27
C ASP A 203 4.94 0.02 -7.65
N GLU A 204 4.65 -0.14 -8.94
CA GLU A 204 3.50 -0.93 -9.41
C GLU A 204 3.63 -2.41 -9.03
N VAL A 205 4.77 -3.04 -9.29
CA VAL A 205 5.04 -4.45 -8.96
C VAL A 205 4.94 -4.68 -7.44
N ALA A 206 5.56 -3.81 -6.64
CA ALA A 206 5.52 -3.91 -5.19
C ALA A 206 4.10 -3.76 -4.64
N ARG A 207 3.31 -2.85 -5.22
CA ARG A 207 1.90 -2.68 -4.85
C ARG A 207 1.07 -3.92 -5.14
N VAL A 208 1.25 -4.55 -6.30
CA VAL A 208 0.53 -5.80 -6.62
C VAL A 208 0.89 -6.91 -5.63
N GLY A 209 2.18 -7.14 -5.38
CA GLY A 209 2.62 -8.17 -4.42
C GLY A 209 2.16 -7.90 -2.99
N HIS A 210 2.21 -6.64 -2.53
CA HIS A 210 1.67 -6.25 -1.24
C HIS A 210 0.15 -6.45 -1.16
N ARG A 211 -0.61 -6.05 -2.19
CA ARG A 211 -2.07 -6.25 -2.22
C ARG A 211 -2.42 -7.74 -2.18
N LEU A 212 -1.72 -8.58 -2.94
CA LEU A 212 -1.93 -10.03 -2.96
C LEU A 212 -1.65 -10.68 -1.60
N ALA A 213 -0.53 -10.33 -0.97
CA ALA A 213 -0.06 -11.00 0.25
C ALA A 213 -0.64 -10.41 1.54
N THR A 214 -0.93 -9.12 1.58
CA THR A 214 -1.32 -8.40 2.82
C THR A 214 -2.77 -7.93 2.81
N ILE A 215 -3.25 -7.34 1.70
CA ILE A 215 -4.58 -6.70 1.68
C ILE A 215 -5.70 -7.68 1.29
N LEU A 216 -5.50 -8.48 0.25
CA LEU A 216 -6.51 -9.41 -0.24
C LEU A 216 -6.97 -10.41 0.84
N PRO A 217 -6.09 -10.99 1.69
CA PRO A 217 -6.51 -11.90 2.75
C PRO A 217 -7.43 -11.28 3.80
N VAL A 218 -7.43 -9.95 3.95
CA VAL A 218 -8.25 -9.22 4.93
C VAL A 218 -9.35 -8.39 4.28
N ARG A 219 -9.54 -8.50 2.96
CA ARG A 219 -10.49 -7.69 2.18
C ARG A 219 -11.91 -7.70 2.76
N ALA A 220 -12.38 -8.86 3.21
CA ALA A 220 -13.73 -9.01 3.77
C ALA A 220 -13.92 -8.19 5.05
N VAL A 221 -12.93 -8.21 5.95
CA VAL A 221 -12.93 -7.38 7.17
C VAL A 221 -12.93 -5.91 6.81
N LEU A 222 -12.07 -5.50 5.86
CA LEU A 222 -12.03 -4.11 5.41
C LEU A 222 -13.42 -3.67 4.93
N LEU A 223 -14.03 -4.40 4.00
CA LEU A 223 -15.37 -4.09 3.48
C LEU A 223 -16.41 -3.96 4.60
N ALA A 224 -16.44 -4.90 5.54
CA ALA A 224 -17.37 -4.86 6.67
C ALA A 224 -17.17 -3.60 7.54
N GLU A 225 -15.92 -3.24 7.85
CA GLU A 225 -15.62 -2.04 8.65
C GLU A 225 -15.95 -0.73 7.93
N PHE A 226 -15.69 -0.66 6.61
CA PHE A 226 -16.08 0.49 5.80
C PHE A 226 -17.61 0.62 5.69
N ASP A 227 -18.33 -0.48 5.45
CA ASP A 227 -19.79 -0.49 5.40
C ASP A 227 -20.39 -0.07 6.75
N ALA A 228 -19.88 -0.60 7.87
CA ALA A 228 -20.32 -0.20 9.21
C ALA A 228 -20.04 1.28 9.50
N ALA A 229 -18.87 1.80 9.12
CA ALA A 229 -18.51 3.20 9.25
C ALA A 229 -19.38 4.13 8.39
N LEU A 230 -19.82 3.66 7.22
CA LEU A 230 -20.74 4.36 6.34
C LEU A 230 -22.17 4.34 6.89
N VAL A 231 -22.64 3.23 7.46
CA VAL A 231 -23.96 3.14 8.11
C VAL A 231 -24.04 4.06 9.32
N ARG A 232 -23.03 4.06 10.19
CA ARG A 232 -22.96 4.97 11.36
C ARG A 232 -23.06 6.44 10.97
N ARG A 233 -22.49 6.81 9.82
CA ARG A 233 -22.60 8.17 9.25
C ARG A 233 -23.89 8.37 8.47
N GLY A 234 -24.41 7.29 7.89
CA GLY A 234 -25.57 7.21 7.01
C GLY A 234 -26.91 7.04 7.73
N HIS A 235 -26.94 7.20 9.05
CA HIS A 235 -28.07 7.82 9.72
C HIS A 235 -27.91 9.34 9.62
N PRO A 236 -28.35 9.99 8.53
CA PRO A 236 -28.95 11.27 8.78
C PRO A 236 -30.09 10.94 9.76
N GLY A 237 -30.28 11.70 10.83
CA GLY A 237 -31.66 11.91 11.21
C GLY A 237 -32.41 12.25 9.90
N GLU A 238 -33.70 12.07 9.78
CA GLU A 238 -34.54 12.92 10.63
C GLU A 238 -33.82 14.24 10.95
N GLU A 239 -33.27 14.90 9.92
CA GLU A 239 -33.60 16.28 9.65
C GLU A 239 -35.12 16.26 9.67
N THR A 240 -35.63 16.39 10.89
CA THR A 240 -37.01 16.45 11.21
C THR A 240 -37.48 17.51 10.25
N ARG A 241 -38.22 17.09 9.22
CA ARG A 241 -39.11 17.99 8.52
C ARG A 241 -39.90 18.58 9.66
N ARG A 242 -39.47 19.73 10.19
CA ARG A 242 -40.38 20.59 10.93
C ARG A 242 -41.53 20.71 9.94
N PRO A 243 -42.73 20.23 10.29
CA PRO A 243 -43.87 20.47 9.42
C PRO A 243 -43.87 21.97 9.21
N THR A 244 -43.58 22.40 7.98
CA THR A 244 -43.69 23.79 7.61
C THR A 244 -45.16 24.08 7.83
N THR A 245 -45.49 24.71 8.96
CA THR A 245 -46.84 25.20 9.21
C THR A 245 -47.17 26.05 7.98
N PRO A 246 -48.17 25.66 7.17
CA PRO A 246 -48.52 26.44 5.99
C PRO A 246 -48.82 27.86 6.47
N ALA A 247 -48.19 28.84 5.82
CA ALA A 247 -48.46 30.24 6.09
C ALA A 247 -49.97 30.49 5.96
N PRO A 248 -50.61 31.19 6.93
CA PRO A 248 -52.03 31.50 6.82
C PRO A 248 -52.28 32.30 5.54
N LEU A 249 -53.27 31.85 4.76
CA LEU A 249 -53.68 32.52 3.54
C LEU A 249 -54.14 33.95 3.86
N PRO A 250 -53.76 34.96 3.07
CA PRO A 250 -54.26 36.32 3.27
C PRO A 250 -55.77 36.35 3.02
N SER A 251 -56.51 36.82 4.02
CA SER A 251 -57.96 37.06 3.94
C SER A 251 -58.24 38.13 2.88
N SER A 252 -58.97 37.78 1.82
CA SER A 252 -59.44 38.75 0.83
C SER A 252 -60.45 39.71 1.47
N PRO A 253 -60.28 41.05 1.36
CA PRO A 253 -61.29 42.00 1.76
C PRO A 253 -62.49 41.98 0.80
N ARG A 254 -63.70 42.10 1.36
CA ARG A 254 -64.95 42.34 0.65
C ARG A 254 -65.17 43.83 0.41
#